data_AF-A0A401HPD8-F1
#
_entry.id   AF-A0A401HPD8-F1
#
_cell.length_a   1.000
_cell.length_b   1.000
_cell.length_c   1.000
_cell.angle_alpha   90.00
_cell.angle_beta   90.00
_cell.angle_gamma   90.00
#
_symmetry.space_group_name_H-M   'P 1'
#
loop_
_entity.id
_entity.type
_entity.pdbx_description
1 polymer ?
#
loop_
_entity_poly.entity_id
_entity_poly.type
_entity_poly.pdbx_seq_one_letter_code
_entity_poly.pdbx_strand_id
1 'polypeptide(L)'
;MENNLDDKLIEILNILAQYDRPVGAKIIANELKKRGYELGERAVRYHLQLLDERNLTEKIGYYGRVITEKGLEELNKANISYRVGFVFSKMLEKIYLSDFPRSVIINRTVIEGNYSEVKELVLKVVDNGFSIGDFINIRRNKSSITVETLCSITFDNYLMKEGIYPIIKYGGIVKFEDYEPVAFEGVIDFSKSSIDPLEAFITRGKTDVMGIIENGEGHLPANFRIIPKTTLDRFENIIKEDKLNGILSYGEENVLGLSLNDGEVGIALVGGLSPICPLVEMGYPVKISAASDIIDISNVKTVSKKHLKPVKKKGKVKIVSVFSKMLSMVHKVDYSIEDRKGKVLVNRCCINRKYEDEVLEALDRCYKMGIMVSDRVGFEHRGDRLIMSTICSSTVDGILIKHGIPVIPYCGGILELSKDRFIEIISYDGTSLDPHEIFLNRVDGENTVLSGVRKAPMVGREKLIEIVKYLNWKGIYKVGKPNNDVCGVKVEKNMFGYICFGGMNPFAILKSRGIPVEVSALHGVVEYSELIPVEELV
;
A
#
# COMPACT_ATOMS: atom_id res chain seq x y z
N MET A 1 0.13 29.29 4.23
CA MET A 1 1.54 29.02 3.88
C MET A 1 1.64 27.53 3.60
N GLU A 2 2.12 27.15 2.41
CA GLU A 2 2.28 25.75 2.01
C GLU A 2 3.30 25.07 2.94
N ASN A 3 2.84 24.06 3.68
CA ASN A 3 3.62 23.36 4.69
C ASN A 3 4.42 22.17 4.11
N ASN A 4 4.53 22.09 2.77
CA ASN A 4 5.41 21.13 2.11
C ASN A 4 6.85 21.65 2.15
N LEU A 5 7.79 20.82 2.59
CA LEU A 5 9.20 21.11 2.37
C LEU A 5 9.48 21.15 0.86
N ASP A 6 10.28 22.12 0.42
CA ASP A 6 10.86 22.17 -0.92
C ASP A 6 11.56 20.84 -1.23
N ASP A 7 11.39 20.31 -2.45
CA ASP A 7 12.03 19.07 -2.93
C ASP A 7 13.53 19.02 -2.59
N LYS A 8 14.21 20.17 -2.63
CA LYS A 8 15.63 20.30 -2.27
C LYS A 8 15.91 20.00 -0.80
N LEU A 9 15.03 20.42 0.10
CA LEU A 9 15.18 20.16 1.54
C LEU A 9 14.97 18.68 1.85
N ILE A 10 14.02 18.05 1.17
CA ILE A 10 13.73 16.61 1.30
C ILE A 10 14.93 15.80 0.80
N GLU A 11 15.53 16.19 -0.32
CA GLU A 11 16.71 15.51 -0.84
C GLU A 11 17.91 15.65 0.11
N ILE A 12 18.08 16.81 0.76
CA ILE A 12 19.12 17.00 1.78
C ILE A 12 18.89 16.05 2.98
N LEU A 13 17.64 15.94 3.47
CA LEU A 13 17.30 14.98 4.52
C LEU A 13 17.58 13.53 4.08
N ASN A 14 17.25 13.17 2.84
CA ASN A 14 17.51 11.85 2.26
C ASN A 14 19.01 11.54 2.21
N ILE A 15 19.85 12.51 1.84
CA ILE A 15 21.30 12.35 1.89
C ILE A 15 21.77 12.13 3.33
N LEU A 16 21.33 12.97 4.27
CA LEU A 16 21.73 12.84 5.68
C LEU A 16 21.34 11.50 6.29
N ALA A 17 20.17 10.95 5.93
CA ALA A 17 19.68 9.67 6.41
C ALA A 17 20.53 8.46 5.96
N GLN A 18 21.42 8.64 4.98
CA GLN A 18 22.30 7.57 4.48
C GLN A 18 23.65 7.51 5.22
N TYR A 19 23.91 8.42 6.16
CA TYR A 19 25.17 8.48 6.91
C TYR A 19 24.93 8.33 8.41
N ASP A 20 25.63 7.40 9.04
CA ASP A 20 25.67 7.24 10.50
C ASP A 20 26.62 8.26 11.19
N ARG A 21 26.96 9.36 10.52
CA ARG A 21 27.91 10.38 10.99
C ARG A 21 27.50 11.77 10.53
N PRO A 22 27.97 12.84 11.20
CA PRO A 22 27.72 14.20 10.75
C PRO A 22 28.25 14.45 9.33
N VAL A 23 27.44 15.08 8.49
CA VAL A 23 27.77 15.37 7.09
C VAL A 23 27.86 16.87 6.86
N GLY A 24 28.97 17.31 6.24
CA GLY A 24 29.20 18.70 5.87
C GLY A 24 28.51 19.12 4.57
N ALA A 25 28.23 20.42 4.42
CA ALA A 25 27.53 20.97 3.26
C ALA A 25 28.21 20.68 1.90
N LYS A 26 29.54 20.55 1.88
CA LYS A 26 30.29 20.20 0.65
C LYS A 26 29.96 18.79 0.15
N ILE A 27 29.88 17.81 1.06
CA ILE A 27 29.52 16.43 0.72
C ILE A 27 28.09 16.41 0.20
N ILE A 28 27.18 17.07 0.92
CA ILE A 28 25.77 17.16 0.53
C ILE A 28 25.61 17.82 -0.84
N ALA A 29 26.32 18.91 -1.14
CA ALA A 29 26.29 19.55 -2.46
C ALA A 29 26.75 18.61 -3.58
N ASN A 30 27.79 17.81 -3.34
CA ASN A 30 28.27 16.83 -4.32
C ASN A 30 27.25 15.70 -4.55
N GLU A 31 26.64 15.18 -3.49
CA GLU A 31 25.58 14.17 -3.60
C GLU A 31 24.34 14.71 -4.31
N LEU A 32 23.92 15.95 -4.00
CA LEU A 32 22.85 16.64 -4.71
C LEU A 32 23.16 16.77 -6.21
N LYS A 33 24.40 17.12 -6.57
CA LYS A 33 24.82 17.21 -7.98
C LYS A 33 24.72 15.88 -8.71
N LYS A 34 25.09 14.76 -8.07
CA LYS A 34 24.91 13.40 -8.64
C LYS A 34 23.44 13.05 -8.87
N ARG A 35 22.55 13.62 -8.06
CA ARG A 35 21.08 13.45 -8.15
C ARG A 35 20.41 14.47 -9.09
N GLY A 36 21.19 15.26 -9.83
CA GLY A 36 20.69 16.23 -10.79
C GLY A 36 20.33 17.61 -10.22
N TYR A 37 20.64 17.88 -8.95
CA TYR A 37 20.42 19.19 -8.33
C TYR A 37 21.69 20.05 -8.40
N GLU A 38 21.63 21.17 -9.11
CA GLU A 38 22.74 22.13 -9.19
C GLU A 38 22.75 23.11 -8.00
N LEU A 39 23.06 22.60 -6.81
CA LEU A 39 23.16 23.40 -5.60
C LEU A 39 24.61 23.53 -5.12
N GLY A 40 25.10 24.76 -5.01
CA GLY A 40 26.40 25.05 -4.41
C GLY A 40 26.40 24.95 -2.89
N GLU A 41 27.57 24.77 -2.29
CA GLU A 41 27.75 24.58 -0.84
C GLU A 41 27.12 25.70 0.02
N ARG A 42 27.15 26.95 -0.45
CA ARG A 42 26.51 28.08 0.25
C ARG A 42 24.98 27.93 0.32
N ALA A 43 24.35 27.50 -0.78
CA ALA A 43 22.91 27.25 -0.81
C ALA A 43 22.54 26.06 0.07
N VAL A 44 23.35 25.01 0.07
CA VAL A 44 23.17 23.86 0.98
C VAL A 44 23.28 24.28 2.44
N ARG A 45 24.23 25.16 2.81
CA ARG A 45 24.32 25.69 4.19
C ARG A 45 23.06 26.45 4.61
N TYR A 46 22.49 27.25 3.71
CA TYR A 46 21.23 27.95 3.96
C TYR A 46 20.07 26.96 4.19
N HIS A 47 19.95 25.95 3.34
CA HIS A 47 18.93 24.91 3.49
C HIS A 47 19.09 24.12 4.80
N LEU A 48 20.32 23.79 5.20
CA LEU A 48 20.60 23.13 6.48
C LEU A 48 20.19 24.01 7.67
N GLN A 49 20.38 25.33 7.61
CA GLN A 49 19.89 26.23 8.66
C GLN A 49 18.36 26.18 8.78
N LEU A 50 17.63 26.17 7.67
CA LEU A 50 16.17 26.02 7.68
C LEU A 50 15.71 24.66 8.26
N LEU A 51 16.49 23.60 8.02
CA LEU A 51 16.21 22.28 8.59
C LEU A 51 16.53 22.23 10.10
N ASP A 52 17.62 22.89 10.52
CA ASP A 52 18.00 23.06 11.92
C ASP A 52 16.87 23.82 12.68
N GLU A 53 16.36 24.93 12.13
CA GLU A 53 15.24 25.72 12.69
C GLU A 53 13.94 24.92 12.84
N ARG A 54 13.73 23.90 12.00
CA ARG A 54 12.55 23.01 12.06
C ARG A 54 12.77 21.79 12.98
N ASN A 55 13.95 21.68 13.60
CA ASN A 55 14.41 20.52 14.37
C ASN A 55 14.44 19.22 13.55
N LEU A 56 14.66 19.31 12.23
CA LEU A 56 14.77 18.16 11.34
C LEU A 56 16.23 17.70 11.18
N THR A 57 17.16 18.61 11.43
CA THR A 57 18.59 18.31 11.51
C THR A 57 19.17 18.94 12.77
N GLU A 58 20.30 18.40 13.21
CA GLU A 58 21.06 18.94 14.33
C GLU A 58 22.51 19.17 13.91
N LYS A 59 23.05 20.33 14.27
CA LYS A 59 24.44 20.70 13.97
C LYS A 59 25.39 20.13 15.03
N ILE A 60 26.28 19.25 14.61
CA ILE A 60 27.34 18.68 15.46
C ILE A 60 28.63 19.46 15.25
N GLY A 61 28.80 20.57 15.99
CA GLY A 61 30.00 21.41 15.97
C GLY A 61 30.43 21.83 14.56
N TYR A 62 31.69 21.59 14.21
CA TYR A 62 32.24 21.81 12.85
C TYR A 62 32.14 20.58 11.94
N TYR A 63 31.69 19.43 12.46
CA TYR A 63 31.69 18.15 11.74
C TYR A 63 30.56 18.06 10.71
N GLY A 64 29.46 18.79 10.90
CA GLY A 64 28.35 18.81 9.94
C GLY A 64 26.99 18.80 10.63
N ARG A 65 25.99 18.22 9.93
CA ARG A 65 24.66 17.95 10.47
C ARG A 65 24.38 16.46 10.53
N VAL A 66 23.57 16.05 11.50
CA VAL A 66 22.90 14.76 11.54
C VAL A 66 21.40 14.98 11.37
N ILE A 67 20.70 13.99 10.82
CA ILE A 67 19.24 14.01 10.79
C ILE A 67 18.69 13.64 12.18
N THR A 68 17.64 14.32 12.64
CA THR A 68 16.97 13.99 13.90
C THR A 68 15.91 12.89 13.68
N GLU A 69 15.39 12.28 14.75
CA GLU A 69 14.24 11.37 14.63
C GLU A 69 13.04 12.05 13.97
N LYS A 70 12.75 13.30 14.35
CA LYS A 70 11.72 14.14 13.71
C LYS A 70 12.03 14.37 12.22
N GLY A 71 13.30 14.57 11.87
CA GLY A 71 13.75 14.67 10.48
C GLY A 71 13.51 13.39 9.68
N LEU A 72 13.76 12.22 10.27
CA LEU A 72 13.49 10.92 9.67
C LEU A 72 11.99 10.68 9.49
N GLU A 73 11.18 11.00 10.50
CA GLU A 73 9.71 10.96 10.40
C GLU A 73 9.19 11.86 9.28
N GLU A 74 9.71 13.09 9.18
CA GLU A 74 9.34 13.99 8.11
C GLU A 74 9.78 13.48 6.74
N LEU A 75 11.01 12.98 6.60
CA LEU A 75 11.50 12.40 5.35
C LEU A 75 10.59 11.27 4.86
N ASN A 76 10.14 10.40 5.78
CA ASN A 76 9.21 9.32 5.46
C ASN A 76 7.83 9.81 4.99
N LYS A 77 7.40 11.01 5.42
CA LYS A 77 6.06 11.57 5.14
C LYS A 77 6.04 12.68 4.07
N ALA A 78 7.19 13.30 3.73
CA ALA A 78 7.21 14.62 3.10
C ALA A 78 6.94 14.66 1.58
N ASN A 79 7.04 13.55 0.84
CA ASN A 79 6.83 13.60 -0.62
C ASN A 79 6.21 12.35 -1.23
N ILE A 80 4.92 12.17 -0.96
CA ILE A 80 4.17 10.99 -1.41
C ILE A 80 4.19 10.75 -2.93
N SER A 81 4.22 11.81 -3.73
CA SER A 81 4.30 11.70 -5.19
C SER A 81 5.61 11.11 -5.68
N TYR A 82 6.71 11.33 -4.96
CA TYR A 82 8.00 10.69 -5.28
C TYR A 82 8.12 9.30 -4.68
N ARG A 83 7.32 8.99 -3.65
CA ARG A 83 7.27 7.65 -3.04
C ARG A 83 6.49 6.64 -3.90
N VAL A 84 5.55 7.07 -4.73
CA VAL A 84 4.91 6.19 -5.71
C VAL A 84 5.94 5.70 -6.72
N GLY A 85 6.12 4.38 -6.80
CA GLY A 85 7.15 3.76 -7.63
C GLY A 85 8.57 3.86 -7.06
N PHE A 86 8.78 4.50 -5.90
CA PHE A 86 10.08 4.53 -5.23
C PHE A 86 10.53 3.15 -4.77
N VAL A 87 9.60 2.36 -4.21
CA VAL A 87 9.85 0.96 -3.83
C VAL A 87 10.33 0.18 -5.06
N PHE A 88 9.63 0.33 -6.19
CA PHE A 88 10.02 -0.30 -7.45
C PHE A 88 11.41 0.16 -7.94
N SER A 89 11.71 1.46 -7.93
CA SER A 89 13.03 1.98 -8.32
C SER A 89 14.16 1.44 -7.44
N LYS A 90 13.94 1.36 -6.11
CA LYS A 90 14.89 0.73 -5.18
C LYS A 90 15.08 -0.77 -5.45
N MET A 91 14.02 -1.47 -5.84
CA MET A 91 14.14 -2.87 -6.25
C MET A 91 15.04 -3.01 -7.47
N LEU A 92 14.87 -2.17 -8.50
CA LEU A 92 15.73 -2.18 -9.69
C LEU A 92 17.19 -1.86 -9.37
N GLU A 93 17.44 -0.87 -8.50
CA GLU A 93 18.79 -0.55 -8.03
C GLU A 93 19.43 -1.75 -7.34
N LYS A 94 18.70 -2.44 -6.44
CA LYS A 94 19.21 -3.62 -5.74
C LYS A 94 19.46 -4.80 -6.66
N ILE A 95 18.58 -5.03 -7.63
CA ILE A 95 18.79 -6.05 -8.67
C ILE A 95 20.10 -5.79 -9.40
N TYR A 96 20.37 -4.54 -9.79
CA TYR A 96 21.59 -4.16 -10.48
C TYR A 96 22.85 -4.35 -9.61
N LEU A 97 22.79 -4.00 -8.32
CA LEU A 97 23.93 -4.07 -7.41
C LEU A 97 24.21 -5.50 -6.89
N SER A 98 23.24 -6.41 -6.95
CA SER A 98 23.39 -7.81 -6.51
C SER A 98 24.04 -8.71 -7.58
N ASP A 99 24.66 -9.80 -7.14
CA ASP A 99 25.38 -10.75 -8.00
C ASP A 99 25.16 -12.19 -7.53
N PHE A 100 23.96 -12.74 -7.75
CA PHE A 100 23.69 -14.14 -7.42
C PHE A 100 24.60 -15.07 -8.27
N PRO A 101 25.23 -16.11 -7.68
CA PRO A 101 25.06 -16.64 -6.33
C PRO A 101 25.98 -16.03 -5.25
N ARG A 102 26.84 -15.06 -5.56
CA ARG A 102 27.77 -14.48 -4.57
C ARG A 102 27.05 -13.61 -3.54
N SER A 103 26.13 -12.76 -3.99
CA SER A 103 25.34 -11.91 -3.11
C SER A 103 23.85 -12.04 -3.39
N VAL A 104 23.07 -11.86 -2.33
CA VAL A 104 21.62 -12.01 -2.31
C VAL A 104 20.96 -10.79 -1.68
N ILE A 105 19.70 -10.56 -2.07
CA ILE A 105 18.91 -9.47 -1.51
C ILE A 105 18.00 -10.07 -0.43
N ILE A 106 18.03 -9.50 0.76
CA ILE A 106 17.23 -9.96 1.90
C ILE A 106 16.15 -8.97 2.31
N ASN A 107 15.09 -9.48 2.91
CA ASN A 107 14.21 -8.72 3.77
C ASN A 107 14.71 -8.87 5.22
N ARG A 108 14.49 -7.84 6.03
CA ARG A 108 14.81 -7.86 7.46
C ARG A 108 13.55 -7.55 8.25
N THR A 109 13.23 -8.41 9.20
CA THR A 109 12.11 -8.20 10.12
C THR A 109 12.61 -8.23 11.55
N VAL A 110 12.23 -7.22 12.33
CA VAL A 110 12.49 -7.16 13.78
C VAL A 110 11.20 -7.53 14.51
N ILE A 111 11.30 -8.50 15.42
CA ILE A 111 10.17 -9.05 16.18
C ILE A 111 10.48 -8.94 17.67
N GLU A 112 9.48 -8.56 18.45
CA GLU A 112 9.50 -8.67 19.91
C GLU A 112 8.76 -9.94 20.34
N GLY A 113 9.41 -10.81 21.12
CA GLY A 113 8.82 -12.07 21.52
C GLY A 113 9.81 -13.13 21.99
N ASN A 114 9.32 -14.35 22.18
CA ASN A 114 10.13 -15.51 22.57
C ASN A 114 10.92 -16.05 21.37
N TYR A 115 12.25 -16.19 21.53
CA TYR A 115 13.13 -16.66 20.45
C TYR A 115 12.78 -18.06 19.95
N SER A 116 12.43 -18.98 20.85
CA SER A 116 12.15 -20.37 20.48
C SER A 116 10.86 -20.47 19.67
N GLU A 117 9.81 -19.80 20.09
CA GLU A 117 8.52 -19.75 19.38
C GLU A 117 8.68 -19.11 17.99
N VAL A 118 9.35 -17.95 17.91
CA VAL A 118 9.60 -17.27 16.64
C VAL A 118 10.39 -18.17 15.69
N LYS A 119 11.44 -18.83 16.20
CA LYS A 119 12.26 -19.73 15.40
C LYS A 119 11.45 -20.92 14.88
N GLU A 120 10.63 -21.53 15.73
CA GLU A 120 9.79 -22.67 15.37
C GLU A 120 8.79 -22.30 14.26
N LEU A 121 8.05 -21.20 14.43
CA LEU A 121 7.06 -20.75 13.45
C LEU A 121 7.69 -20.41 12.10
N VAL A 122 8.80 -19.66 12.10
CA VAL A 122 9.50 -19.28 10.87
C VAL A 122 10.00 -20.51 10.12
N LEU A 123 10.62 -21.48 10.84
CA LEU A 123 11.12 -22.70 10.21
C LEU A 123 9.98 -23.59 9.72
N LYS A 124 8.86 -23.70 10.44
CA LYS A 124 7.67 -24.46 10.01
C LYS A 124 7.17 -24.01 8.64
N VAL A 125 7.19 -22.70 8.35
CA VAL A 125 6.80 -22.15 7.04
C VAL A 125 7.79 -22.53 5.94
N VAL A 126 9.10 -22.45 6.21
CA VAL A 126 10.13 -22.84 5.24
C VAL A 126 10.15 -24.33 4.98
N ASP A 127 9.98 -25.15 6.02
CA ASP A 127 9.89 -26.60 5.92
C ASP A 127 8.72 -27.03 5.02
N ASN A 128 7.67 -26.22 4.90
CA ASN A 128 6.54 -26.44 3.98
C ASN A 128 6.72 -25.83 2.58
N GLY A 129 7.88 -25.23 2.29
CA GLY A 129 8.23 -24.70 0.98
C GLY A 129 7.94 -23.22 0.78
N PHE A 130 7.30 -22.55 1.75
CA PHE A 130 6.83 -21.17 1.63
C PHE A 130 7.92 -20.13 1.93
N SER A 131 8.97 -20.15 1.10
CA SER A 131 10.04 -19.14 1.06
C SER A 131 10.60 -19.03 -0.37
N ILE A 132 11.44 -18.04 -0.63
CA ILE A 132 12.31 -18.03 -1.81
C ILE A 132 13.65 -18.65 -1.42
N GLY A 133 14.06 -19.71 -2.11
CA GLY A 133 15.23 -20.52 -1.72
C GLY A 133 15.08 -21.13 -0.33
N ASP A 134 16.16 -21.69 0.19
CA ASP A 134 16.27 -22.41 1.46
C ASP A 134 17.12 -21.64 2.50
N PHE A 135 17.18 -20.32 2.36
CA PHE A 135 18.05 -19.43 3.12
C PHE A 135 17.27 -18.62 4.16
N ILE A 136 17.66 -18.73 5.44
CA ILE A 136 17.07 -17.95 6.53
C ILE A 136 18.08 -17.67 7.64
N ASN A 137 18.09 -16.45 8.15
CA ASN A 137 18.84 -16.10 9.36
C ASN A 137 17.87 -15.69 10.48
N ILE A 138 18.06 -16.25 11.67
CA ILE A 138 17.29 -15.89 12.86
C ILE A 138 18.29 -15.58 13.98
N ARG A 139 18.42 -14.30 14.32
CA ARG A 139 19.38 -13.80 15.31
C ARG A 139 18.66 -13.21 16.51
N ARG A 140 19.16 -13.53 17.70
CA ARG A 140 18.72 -12.93 18.96
C ARG A 140 19.54 -11.67 19.24
N ASN A 141 18.87 -10.54 19.43
CA ASN A 141 19.45 -9.31 19.94
C ASN A 141 19.06 -9.14 21.43
N LYS A 142 19.52 -8.07 22.08
CA LYS A 142 19.28 -7.83 23.52
C LYS A 142 17.79 -7.89 23.90
N SER A 143 16.92 -7.24 23.14
CA SER A 143 15.48 -7.13 23.41
C SER A 143 14.60 -7.55 22.24
N SER A 144 15.17 -8.02 21.12
CA SER A 144 14.43 -8.32 19.91
C SER A 144 15.04 -9.49 19.14
N ILE A 145 14.31 -10.00 18.16
CA ILE A 145 14.72 -11.07 17.27
C ILE A 145 14.75 -10.49 15.86
N THR A 146 15.83 -10.72 15.13
CA THR A 146 15.93 -10.38 13.72
C THR A 146 15.79 -11.63 12.87
N VAL A 147 14.81 -11.62 11.98
CA VAL A 147 14.62 -12.63 10.95
C VAL A 147 15.02 -12.01 9.61
N GLU A 148 15.90 -12.67 8.86
CA GLU A 148 16.24 -12.30 7.49
C GLU A 148 15.85 -13.42 6.54
N THR A 149 15.08 -13.08 5.51
CA THR A 149 14.62 -13.99 4.46
C THR A 149 15.07 -13.47 3.10
N LEU A 150 15.19 -14.35 2.11
CA LEU A 150 15.45 -13.90 0.74
C LEU A 150 14.28 -13.10 0.17
N CYS A 151 14.61 -12.00 -0.49
CA CYS A 151 13.66 -11.24 -1.29
C CYS A 151 13.54 -11.88 -2.67
N SER A 152 12.33 -11.87 -3.25
CA SER A 152 12.07 -12.46 -4.57
C SER A 152 12.85 -11.76 -5.69
N ILE A 153 13.31 -10.52 -5.49
CA ILE A 153 14.16 -9.83 -6.46
C ILE A 153 15.57 -10.43 -6.58
N THR A 154 15.97 -11.31 -5.66
CA THR A 154 17.15 -12.18 -5.84
C THR A 154 16.93 -13.16 -7.01
N PHE A 155 15.71 -13.70 -7.16
CA PHE A 155 15.34 -14.51 -8.31
C PHE A 155 15.32 -13.68 -9.59
N ASP A 156 14.85 -12.43 -9.51
CA ASP A 156 14.86 -11.50 -10.64
C ASP A 156 16.31 -11.21 -11.12
N ASN A 157 17.27 -11.01 -10.20
CA ASN A 157 18.69 -10.89 -10.53
C ASN A 157 19.24 -12.15 -11.23
N TYR A 158 18.89 -13.35 -10.72
CA TYR A 158 19.31 -14.60 -11.34
C TYR A 158 18.78 -14.74 -12.78
N LEU A 159 17.50 -14.47 -13.02
CA LEU A 159 16.92 -14.47 -14.37
C LEU A 159 17.66 -13.51 -15.31
N MET A 160 17.98 -12.30 -14.84
CA MET A 160 18.69 -11.31 -15.65
C MET A 160 20.10 -11.75 -16.03
N LYS A 161 20.82 -12.43 -15.12
CA LYS A 161 22.16 -12.98 -15.40
C LYS A 161 22.12 -14.10 -16.45
N GLU A 162 21.03 -14.85 -16.50
CA GLU A 162 20.76 -15.84 -17.54
C GLU A 162 20.11 -15.22 -18.81
N GLY A 163 20.07 -13.89 -18.91
CA GLY A 163 19.58 -13.16 -20.08
C GLY A 163 18.06 -13.19 -20.25
N ILE A 164 17.30 -13.37 -19.17
CA ILE A 164 15.83 -13.23 -19.12
C ILE A 164 15.52 -11.95 -18.34
N TYR A 165 14.75 -11.04 -18.94
CA TYR A 165 14.35 -9.80 -18.27
C TYR A 165 12.95 -9.95 -17.65
N PRO A 166 12.81 -10.18 -16.33
CA PRO A 166 11.52 -10.21 -15.66
C PRO A 166 10.99 -8.81 -15.42
N ILE A 167 9.76 -8.56 -15.86
CA ILE A 167 9.00 -7.37 -15.54
C ILE A 167 8.28 -7.62 -14.21
N ILE A 168 8.70 -6.92 -13.16
CA ILE A 168 8.03 -6.93 -11.85
C ILE A 168 6.69 -6.20 -11.99
N LYS A 169 5.58 -6.91 -11.76
CA LYS A 169 4.22 -6.36 -11.88
C LYS A 169 3.57 -6.17 -10.52
N TYR A 170 3.18 -7.27 -9.88
CA TYR A 170 2.31 -7.23 -8.71
C TYR A 170 2.92 -7.91 -7.51
N GLY A 171 2.59 -7.41 -6.32
CA GLY A 171 2.58 -8.17 -5.08
C GLY A 171 1.13 -8.37 -4.62
N GLY A 172 0.82 -9.51 -4.03
CA GLY A 172 -0.55 -9.90 -3.75
C GLY A 172 -0.66 -11.04 -2.75
N ILE A 173 -1.88 -11.56 -2.63
CA ILE A 173 -2.22 -12.75 -1.85
C ILE A 173 -2.85 -13.80 -2.76
N VAL A 174 -2.41 -15.04 -2.64
CA VAL A 174 -2.93 -16.20 -3.37
C VAL A 174 -3.72 -17.06 -2.40
N LYS A 175 -4.97 -17.36 -2.77
CA LYS A 175 -5.82 -18.31 -2.08
C LYS A 175 -5.33 -19.73 -2.34
N PHE A 176 -5.29 -20.52 -1.28
CA PHE A 176 -5.02 -21.95 -1.31
C PHE A 176 -6.28 -22.73 -0.92
N GLU A 177 -6.52 -23.83 -1.64
CA GLU A 177 -7.55 -24.83 -1.34
C GLU A 177 -6.89 -26.20 -1.61
N ASP A 178 -7.12 -27.18 -0.73
CA ASP A 178 -6.54 -28.52 -0.83
C ASP A 178 -5.00 -28.51 -1.02
N TYR A 179 -4.30 -27.63 -0.30
CA TYR A 179 -2.83 -27.43 -0.39
C TYR A 179 -2.32 -26.93 -1.76
N GLU A 180 -3.21 -26.52 -2.66
CA GLU A 180 -2.84 -25.97 -3.97
C GLU A 180 -3.19 -24.48 -4.10
N PRO A 181 -2.36 -23.68 -4.78
CA PRO A 181 -2.74 -22.31 -5.12
C PRO A 181 -3.87 -22.32 -6.16
N VAL A 182 -4.91 -21.50 -5.93
CA VAL A 182 -6.12 -21.45 -6.77
C VAL A 182 -6.15 -20.18 -7.62
N ALA A 183 -6.04 -19.02 -6.97
CA ALA A 183 -6.08 -17.72 -7.62
C ALA A 183 -5.48 -16.64 -6.70
N PHE A 184 -4.97 -15.57 -7.28
CA PHE A 184 -4.80 -14.32 -6.55
C PHE A 184 -6.17 -13.77 -6.15
N GLU A 185 -6.30 -13.29 -4.92
CA GLU A 185 -7.51 -12.63 -4.42
C GLU A 185 -7.35 -11.10 -4.40
N GLY A 186 -6.14 -10.64 -4.10
CA GLY A 186 -5.77 -9.24 -4.07
C GLY A 186 -4.39 -9.03 -4.69
N VAL A 187 -4.23 -7.98 -5.48
CA VAL A 187 -2.95 -7.55 -6.04
C VAL A 187 -2.80 -6.04 -5.99
N ILE A 188 -1.56 -5.58 -5.81
CA ILE A 188 -1.13 -4.19 -5.90
C ILE A 188 0.10 -4.14 -6.81
N ASP A 189 0.10 -3.22 -7.77
CA ASP A 189 1.22 -2.95 -8.67
C ASP A 189 2.30 -2.17 -7.93
N PHE A 190 3.52 -2.70 -7.95
CA PHE A 190 4.68 -2.10 -7.28
C PHE A 190 4.97 -0.68 -7.77
N SER A 191 4.72 -0.38 -9.04
CA SER A 191 4.95 0.94 -9.64
C SER A 191 3.88 1.98 -9.29
N LYS A 192 2.73 1.54 -8.75
CA LYS A 192 1.55 2.37 -8.49
C LYS A 192 1.24 2.56 -7.01
N SER A 193 2.15 2.12 -6.15
CA SER A 193 2.03 2.14 -4.69
C SER A 193 3.20 2.90 -4.04
N SER A 194 2.95 3.58 -2.93
CA SER A 194 3.98 4.17 -2.07
C SER A 194 4.52 3.22 -0.98
N ILE A 195 3.88 2.05 -0.86
CA ILE A 195 4.16 1.01 0.13
C ILE A 195 4.47 -0.31 -0.57
N ASP A 196 5.30 -1.16 0.04
CA ASP A 196 5.47 -2.54 -0.41
C ASP A 196 4.13 -3.29 -0.34
N PRO A 197 3.62 -3.82 -1.47
CA PRO A 197 2.40 -4.60 -1.52
C PRO A 197 2.32 -5.72 -0.48
N LEU A 198 3.37 -6.53 -0.31
CA LEU A 198 3.31 -7.68 0.61
C LEU A 198 3.23 -7.21 2.05
N GLU A 199 4.00 -6.17 2.42
CA GLU A 199 3.86 -5.54 3.73
C GLU A 199 2.43 -5.05 3.96
N ALA A 200 1.82 -4.41 2.95
CA ALA A 200 0.45 -3.92 3.03
C ALA A 200 -0.55 -5.07 3.28
N PHE A 201 -0.42 -6.21 2.58
CA PHE A 201 -1.29 -7.37 2.80
C PHE A 201 -1.09 -8.04 4.16
N ILE A 202 0.17 -8.28 4.54
CA ILE A 202 0.54 -8.97 5.79
C ILE A 202 0.07 -8.16 7.00
N THR A 203 0.39 -6.87 7.05
CA THR A 203 -0.01 -5.99 8.16
C THR A 203 -1.52 -5.77 8.24
N ARG A 204 -2.28 -6.23 7.23
CA ARG A 204 -3.74 -6.26 7.27
C ARG A 204 -4.38 -7.55 7.74
N GLY A 205 -3.59 -8.55 8.10
CA GLY A 205 -4.13 -9.85 8.46
C GLY A 205 -4.89 -10.48 7.30
N LYS A 206 -4.42 -10.22 6.06
CA LYS A 206 -4.96 -10.86 4.84
C LYS A 206 -4.21 -12.15 4.48
N THR A 207 -3.36 -12.63 5.38
CA THR A 207 -2.64 -13.89 5.25
C THR A 207 -3.20 -14.89 6.23
N ASP A 208 -3.11 -16.16 5.85
CA ASP A 208 -3.39 -17.30 6.70
C ASP A 208 -2.47 -18.42 6.23
N VAL A 209 -1.18 -18.28 6.57
CA VAL A 209 -0.16 -19.26 6.15
C VAL A 209 -0.24 -20.50 7.02
N MET A 210 -0.61 -20.34 8.30
CA MET A 210 -0.81 -21.46 9.20
C MET A 210 -1.96 -22.36 8.78
N GLY A 211 -3.10 -21.79 8.34
CA GLY A 211 -4.19 -22.56 7.76
C GLY A 211 -3.69 -23.46 6.62
N ILE A 212 -2.94 -22.90 5.66
CA ILE A 212 -2.43 -23.68 4.51
C ILE A 212 -1.60 -24.87 4.97
N ILE A 213 -0.76 -24.68 5.99
CA ILE A 213 0.11 -25.74 6.51
C ILE A 213 -0.71 -26.81 7.24
N GLU A 214 -1.73 -26.42 7.99
CA GLU A 214 -2.45 -27.31 8.91
C GLU A 214 -3.64 -28.02 8.26
N ASN A 215 -4.39 -27.34 7.41
CA ASN A 215 -5.63 -27.84 6.80
C ASN A 215 -5.68 -27.70 5.27
N GLY A 216 -4.69 -27.04 4.65
CA GLY A 216 -4.60 -26.88 3.20
C GLY A 216 -5.37 -25.69 2.64
N GLU A 217 -6.02 -24.89 3.50
CA GLU A 217 -6.78 -23.70 3.12
C GLU A 217 -6.17 -22.45 3.74
N GLY A 218 -6.14 -21.35 2.98
CA GLY A 218 -5.67 -20.07 3.52
C GLY A 218 -5.13 -19.14 2.45
N HIS A 219 -4.32 -18.17 2.87
CA HIS A 219 -3.84 -17.10 1.99
C HIS A 219 -2.33 -16.89 2.15
N LEU A 220 -1.60 -17.02 1.04
CA LEU A 220 -0.15 -16.88 0.99
C LEU A 220 0.24 -15.58 0.27
N PRO A 221 1.15 -14.75 0.81
CA PRO A 221 1.75 -13.66 0.05
C PRO A 221 2.47 -14.18 -1.18
N ALA A 222 2.26 -13.54 -2.32
CA ALA A 222 2.87 -13.93 -3.57
C ALA A 222 3.20 -12.73 -4.46
N ASN A 223 4.20 -12.93 -5.30
CA ASN A 223 4.72 -11.97 -6.25
C ASN A 223 4.44 -12.43 -7.67
N PHE A 224 4.11 -11.50 -8.56
CA PHE A 224 3.84 -11.77 -9.97
C PHE A 224 4.85 -11.07 -10.88
N ARG A 225 5.41 -11.83 -11.82
CA ARG A 225 6.32 -11.36 -12.86
C ARG A 225 5.79 -11.68 -14.23
N ILE A 226 6.22 -10.90 -15.21
CA ILE A 226 6.01 -11.21 -16.62
C ILE A 226 7.37 -11.35 -17.30
N ILE A 227 7.55 -12.40 -18.08
CA ILE A 227 8.70 -12.55 -18.99
C ILE A 227 8.22 -12.67 -20.44
N PRO A 228 9.06 -12.38 -21.45
CA PRO A 228 8.72 -12.64 -22.84
C PRO A 228 8.56 -14.14 -23.12
N LYS A 229 7.52 -14.53 -23.87
CA LYS A 229 7.26 -15.92 -24.29
C LYS A 229 8.44 -16.57 -25.00
N THR A 230 9.23 -15.79 -25.74
CA THR A 230 10.47 -16.26 -26.40
C THR A 230 11.54 -16.76 -25.43
N THR A 231 11.41 -16.50 -24.12
CA THR A 231 12.35 -16.92 -23.08
C THR A 231 11.86 -18.12 -22.26
N LEU A 232 10.69 -18.69 -22.57
CA LEU A 232 10.05 -19.76 -21.78
C LEU A 232 10.94 -21.00 -21.62
N ASP A 233 11.53 -21.52 -22.71
CA ASP A 233 12.41 -22.71 -22.64
C ASP A 233 13.63 -22.46 -21.74
N ARG A 234 14.19 -21.24 -21.81
CA ARG A 234 15.33 -20.86 -20.96
C ARG A 234 14.91 -20.77 -19.49
N PHE A 235 13.75 -20.16 -19.24
CA PHE A 235 13.16 -20.12 -17.90
C PHE A 235 12.91 -21.52 -17.35
N GLU A 236 12.32 -22.43 -18.14
CA GLU A 236 12.07 -23.81 -17.74
C GLU A 236 13.37 -24.60 -17.45
N ASN A 237 14.49 -24.24 -18.09
CA ASN A 237 15.79 -24.83 -17.76
C ASN A 237 16.37 -24.29 -16.45
N ILE A 238 16.26 -22.98 -16.20
CA ILE A 238 16.71 -22.35 -14.95
C ILE A 238 16.00 -22.94 -13.73
N ILE A 239 14.68 -23.14 -13.82
CA ILE A 239 13.90 -23.66 -12.69
C ILE A 239 14.19 -25.14 -12.40
N LYS A 240 14.74 -25.91 -13.36
CA LYS A 240 15.21 -27.28 -13.12
C LYS A 240 16.48 -27.33 -12.29
N GLU A 241 17.28 -26.26 -12.26
CA GLU A 241 18.46 -26.15 -11.40
C GLU A 241 18.09 -25.96 -9.91
N ASP A 242 16.85 -25.56 -9.63
CA ASP A 242 16.21 -25.46 -8.31
C ASP A 242 16.95 -24.61 -7.25
N LYS A 243 17.90 -23.77 -7.65
CA LYS A 243 18.73 -22.95 -6.75
C LYS A 243 17.96 -21.97 -5.87
N LEU A 244 16.80 -21.52 -6.34
CA LEU A 244 15.94 -20.53 -5.67
C LEU A 244 14.48 -20.99 -5.74
N ASN A 245 14.22 -22.25 -5.36
CA ASN A 245 12.87 -22.82 -5.33
C ASN A 245 11.87 -21.85 -4.67
N GLY A 246 10.69 -21.72 -5.25
CA GLY A 246 9.67 -20.77 -4.78
C GLY A 246 8.63 -20.36 -5.81
N ILE A 247 8.57 -21.02 -6.96
CA ILE A 247 7.55 -20.76 -7.98
C ILE A 247 6.29 -21.54 -7.63
N LEU A 248 5.17 -20.82 -7.51
CA LEU A 248 3.84 -21.38 -7.29
C LEU A 248 3.20 -21.83 -8.60
N SER A 249 3.27 -20.98 -9.63
CA SER A 249 2.60 -21.20 -10.92
C SER A 249 3.24 -20.37 -12.03
N TYR A 250 3.19 -20.83 -13.28
CA TYR A 250 3.55 -20.01 -14.44
C TYR A 250 2.79 -20.48 -15.70
N GLY A 251 2.64 -19.60 -16.70
CA GLY A 251 1.89 -19.89 -17.93
C GLY A 251 1.65 -18.65 -18.81
N GLU A 252 1.04 -18.83 -19.98
CA GLU A 252 1.00 -17.83 -21.05
C GLU A 252 -0.30 -17.02 -21.17
N GLU A 253 -1.43 -17.54 -20.67
CA GLU A 253 -2.74 -16.87 -20.84
C GLU A 253 -3.27 -16.30 -19.52
N ASN A 254 -3.35 -17.18 -18.52
CA ASN A 254 -3.87 -16.87 -17.21
C ASN A 254 -3.07 -17.66 -16.19
N VAL A 255 -2.54 -16.96 -15.19
CA VAL A 255 -1.82 -17.56 -14.08
C VAL A 255 -2.50 -17.10 -12.81
N LEU A 256 -3.19 -18.04 -12.16
CA LEU A 256 -3.89 -17.79 -10.90
C LEU A 256 -4.86 -16.58 -10.98
N GLY A 257 -5.57 -16.39 -12.09
CA GLY A 257 -6.60 -15.35 -12.25
C GLY A 257 -6.11 -14.03 -12.86
N LEU A 258 -4.79 -13.86 -12.97
CA LEU A 258 -4.18 -12.73 -13.68
C LEU A 258 -4.08 -13.04 -15.17
N SER A 259 -4.68 -12.17 -15.99
CA SER A 259 -4.62 -12.28 -17.46
C SER A 259 -3.32 -11.70 -18.00
N LEU A 260 -2.82 -12.30 -19.07
CA LEU A 260 -1.60 -11.90 -19.77
C LEU A 260 -1.91 -11.43 -21.19
N ASN A 261 -1.05 -10.59 -21.74
CA ASN A 261 -1.11 -10.21 -23.14
C ASN A 261 -0.46 -11.27 -24.04
N ASP A 262 -0.76 -11.23 -25.33
CA ASP A 262 -0.09 -12.09 -26.30
C ASP A 262 1.43 -11.89 -26.25
N GLY A 263 2.17 -13.00 -26.18
CA GLY A 263 3.63 -12.99 -26.10
C GLY A 263 4.22 -12.84 -24.69
N GLU A 264 3.39 -12.87 -23.65
CA GLU A 264 3.80 -12.82 -22.26
C GLU A 264 3.72 -14.21 -21.58
N VAL A 265 4.58 -14.44 -20.59
CA VAL A 265 4.45 -15.54 -19.62
C VAL A 265 4.40 -14.94 -18.23
N GLY A 266 3.35 -15.27 -17.49
CA GLY A 266 3.20 -14.90 -16.08
C GLY A 266 3.90 -15.91 -15.18
N ILE A 267 4.51 -15.42 -14.10
CA ILE A 267 5.17 -16.24 -13.08
C ILE A 267 4.70 -15.76 -11.71
N ALA A 268 4.06 -16.65 -10.97
CA ALA A 268 3.69 -16.47 -9.57
C ALA A 268 4.74 -17.12 -8.66
N LEU A 269 5.31 -16.33 -7.76
CA LEU A 269 6.37 -16.71 -6.82
C LEU A 269 5.89 -16.51 -5.39
N VAL A 270 6.36 -17.34 -4.46
CA VAL A 270 6.16 -17.13 -3.03
C VAL A 270 6.72 -15.76 -2.62
N GLY A 271 5.99 -15.04 -1.77
CA GLY A 271 6.46 -13.79 -1.20
C GLY A 271 7.62 -14.04 -0.23
N GLY A 272 8.71 -13.27 -0.34
CA GLY A 272 9.87 -13.42 0.55
C GLY A 272 9.56 -13.17 2.04
N LEU A 273 8.43 -12.53 2.35
CA LEU A 273 7.94 -12.29 3.71
C LEU A 273 7.01 -13.40 4.24
N SER A 274 6.75 -14.46 3.47
CA SER A 274 5.89 -15.58 3.91
C SER A 274 6.31 -16.20 5.24
N PRO A 275 7.62 -16.40 5.53
CA PRO A 275 8.06 -16.99 6.80
C PRO A 275 7.71 -16.19 8.06
N ILE A 276 7.41 -14.89 7.95
CA ILE A 276 7.03 -14.06 9.10
C ILE A 276 5.51 -13.91 9.26
N CYS A 277 4.70 -14.45 8.34
CA CYS A 277 3.24 -14.27 8.36
C CYS A 277 2.57 -14.89 9.60
N PRO A 278 2.91 -16.10 10.06
CA PRO A 278 2.31 -16.67 11.27
C PRO A 278 2.47 -15.79 12.51
N LEU A 279 3.58 -15.05 12.61
CA LEU A 279 3.81 -14.14 13.72
C LEU A 279 2.82 -12.98 13.71
N VAL A 280 2.53 -12.43 12.53
CA VAL A 280 1.55 -11.36 12.37
C VAL A 280 0.13 -11.87 12.58
N GLU A 281 -0.17 -13.07 12.08
CA GLU A 281 -1.45 -13.77 12.29
C GLU A 281 -1.73 -14.00 13.79
N MET A 282 -0.70 -14.27 14.58
CA MET A 282 -0.77 -14.42 16.04
C MET A 282 -0.68 -13.11 16.83
N GLY A 283 -0.58 -11.95 16.15
CA GLY A 283 -0.57 -10.63 16.79
C GLY A 283 0.77 -10.18 17.38
N TYR A 284 1.90 -10.79 16.98
CA TYR A 284 3.22 -10.32 17.41
C TYR A 284 3.52 -8.91 16.86
N PRO A 285 4.12 -8.02 17.65
CA PRO A 285 4.66 -6.76 17.14
C PRO A 285 5.82 -7.03 16.18
N VAL A 286 5.64 -6.68 14.91
CA VAL A 286 6.67 -6.82 13.87
C VAL A 286 6.99 -5.49 13.21
N LYS A 287 8.27 -5.27 12.92
CA LYS A 287 8.75 -4.18 12.07
C LYS A 287 9.41 -4.78 10.84
N ILE A 288 8.75 -4.65 9.69
CA ILE A 288 9.20 -5.20 8.41
C ILE A 288 10.01 -4.12 7.66
N SER A 289 11.18 -4.50 7.18
CA SER A 289 11.97 -3.73 6.20
C SER A 289 12.15 -4.59 4.95
N ALA A 290 11.26 -4.40 3.97
CA ALA A 290 11.29 -5.15 2.72
C ALA A 290 12.48 -4.71 1.83
N ALA A 291 13.08 -5.68 1.13
CA ALA A 291 14.27 -5.50 0.29
C ALA A 291 15.34 -4.63 0.99
N SER A 292 15.72 -4.95 2.23
CA SER A 292 16.51 -4.06 3.09
C SER A 292 17.97 -3.96 2.67
N ASP A 293 18.63 -5.09 2.42
CA ASP A 293 20.09 -5.19 2.32
C ASP A 293 20.53 -6.14 1.20
N ILE A 294 21.75 -5.93 0.69
CA ILE A 294 22.48 -6.90 -0.13
C ILE A 294 23.56 -7.48 0.76
N ILE A 295 23.60 -8.81 0.88
CA ILE A 295 24.60 -9.51 1.70
C ILE A 295 25.25 -10.63 0.90
N ASP A 296 26.49 -10.96 1.26
CA ASP A 296 27.16 -12.15 0.73
C ASP A 296 26.40 -13.42 1.17
N ILE A 297 26.20 -14.36 0.25
CA ILE A 297 25.43 -15.59 0.50
C ILE A 297 26.04 -16.43 1.64
N SER A 298 27.36 -16.32 1.86
CA SER A 298 28.07 -17.02 2.94
C SER A 298 27.62 -16.57 4.34
N ASN A 299 26.99 -15.41 4.45
CA ASN A 299 26.42 -14.90 5.69
C ASN A 299 24.98 -15.40 5.93
N VAL A 300 24.42 -16.23 5.05
CA VAL A 300 23.06 -16.75 5.15
C VAL A 300 23.06 -18.24 5.43
N LYS A 301 22.28 -18.67 6.43
CA LYS A 301 22.18 -20.08 6.78
C LYS A 301 21.18 -20.79 5.86
N THR A 302 21.61 -21.92 5.33
CA THR A 302 20.73 -22.89 4.66
C THR A 302 19.95 -23.70 5.69
N VAL A 303 18.66 -23.92 5.42
CA VAL A 303 17.75 -24.74 6.23
C VAL A 303 17.07 -25.80 5.37
N SER A 304 16.39 -26.77 5.99
CA SER A 304 15.58 -27.72 5.23
C SER A 304 14.39 -27.01 4.60
N LYS A 305 13.98 -27.47 3.42
CA LYS A 305 12.84 -26.92 2.70
C LYS A 305 12.17 -28.00 1.85
N LYS A 306 10.85 -28.11 1.93
CA LYS A 306 10.06 -28.89 0.98
C LYS A 306 10.07 -28.21 -0.39
N HIS A 307 10.39 -28.98 -1.42
CA HIS A 307 10.38 -28.50 -2.79
C HIS A 307 8.94 -28.21 -3.26
N LEU A 308 8.69 -26.99 -3.74
CA LEU A 308 7.45 -26.60 -4.39
C LEU A 308 7.51 -26.94 -5.87
N LYS A 309 6.53 -27.73 -6.33
CA LYS A 309 6.32 -28.00 -7.76
C LYS A 309 5.36 -26.96 -8.33
N PRO A 310 5.74 -26.21 -9.38
CA PRO A 310 4.85 -25.24 -10.00
C PRO A 310 3.60 -25.91 -10.58
N VAL A 311 2.42 -25.37 -10.29
CA VAL A 311 1.16 -25.81 -10.92
C VAL A 311 0.84 -24.96 -12.14
N LYS A 312 0.36 -25.55 -13.23
CA LYS A 312 -0.13 -24.82 -14.42
C LYS A 312 -1.65 -24.66 -14.31
N LYS A 313 -2.14 -23.75 -13.46
CA LYS A 313 -3.56 -23.56 -13.15
C LYS A 313 -4.06 -22.20 -13.64
N LYS A 314 -5.15 -22.21 -14.40
CA LYS A 314 -5.90 -20.98 -14.77
C LYS A 314 -6.84 -20.64 -13.61
N GLY A 315 -6.80 -19.41 -13.12
CA GLY A 315 -7.77 -18.95 -12.13
C GLY A 315 -9.15 -18.82 -12.77
N LYS A 316 -10.19 -19.23 -12.04
CA LYS A 316 -11.58 -19.21 -12.53
C LYS A 316 -12.15 -17.79 -12.67
N VAL A 317 -11.62 -16.84 -11.90
CA VAL A 317 -12.09 -15.46 -11.84
C VAL A 317 -10.99 -14.52 -12.30
N LYS A 318 -11.35 -13.58 -13.19
CA LYS A 318 -10.45 -12.53 -13.62
C LYS A 318 -10.34 -11.46 -12.54
N ILE A 319 -9.12 -11.12 -12.16
CA ILE A 319 -8.87 -9.99 -11.28
C ILE A 319 -9.08 -8.69 -12.04
N VAL A 320 -9.86 -7.78 -11.45
CA VAL A 320 -10.23 -6.49 -12.03
C VAL A 320 -9.75 -5.37 -11.10
N SER A 321 -9.21 -4.29 -11.68
CA SER A 321 -8.74 -3.13 -10.93
C SER A 321 -9.90 -2.40 -10.24
N VAL A 322 -9.60 -1.75 -9.11
CA VAL A 322 -10.55 -0.91 -8.37
C VAL A 322 -11.07 0.21 -9.26
N PHE A 323 -10.23 0.82 -10.08
CA PHE A 323 -10.65 1.84 -11.03
C PHE A 323 -11.78 1.36 -11.96
N SER A 324 -11.66 0.14 -12.52
CA SER A 324 -12.68 -0.42 -13.41
C SER A 324 -13.98 -0.73 -12.66
N LYS A 325 -13.87 -1.21 -11.40
CA LYS A 325 -15.02 -1.42 -10.51
C LYS A 325 -15.71 -0.08 -10.20
N MET A 326 -14.94 0.96 -9.84
CA MET A 326 -15.46 2.30 -9.58
C MET A 326 -16.18 2.85 -10.81
N LEU A 327 -15.58 2.80 -11.99
CA LEU A 327 -16.19 3.28 -13.23
C LEU A 327 -17.51 2.57 -13.52
N SER A 328 -17.59 1.26 -13.27
CA SER A 328 -18.84 0.51 -13.43
C SER A 328 -19.91 0.93 -12.40
N MET A 329 -19.49 1.22 -11.16
CA MET A 329 -20.41 1.55 -10.07
C MET A 329 -20.91 3.00 -10.11
N VAL A 330 -20.10 3.98 -10.55
CA VAL A 330 -20.52 5.39 -10.62
C VAL A 330 -21.73 5.59 -11.53
N HIS A 331 -21.90 4.76 -12.57
CA HIS A 331 -23.06 4.79 -13.46
C HIS A 331 -24.35 4.25 -12.83
N LYS A 332 -24.29 3.66 -11.63
CA LYS A 332 -25.47 3.26 -10.85
C LYS A 332 -25.99 4.38 -9.94
N VAL A 333 -25.29 5.51 -9.87
CA VAL A 333 -25.70 6.69 -9.10
C VAL A 333 -26.69 7.48 -9.94
N ASP A 334 -27.89 7.70 -9.41
CA ASP A 334 -28.91 8.56 -10.07
C ASP A 334 -29.38 9.73 -9.20
N TYR A 335 -28.79 9.91 -8.02
CA TYR A 335 -29.08 10.99 -7.08
C TYR A 335 -29.27 12.37 -7.74
N SER A 336 -30.38 13.02 -7.43
CA SER A 336 -30.69 14.42 -7.79
C SER A 336 -30.44 15.33 -6.60
N ILE A 337 -29.72 16.43 -6.85
CA ILE A 337 -29.42 17.45 -5.84
C ILE A 337 -30.69 18.22 -5.49
N GLU A 338 -31.53 18.48 -6.49
CA GLU A 338 -32.79 19.23 -6.39
C GLU A 338 -33.82 18.48 -5.55
N ASP A 339 -34.05 17.20 -5.87
CA ASP A 339 -35.06 16.38 -5.21
C ASP A 339 -34.56 15.73 -3.91
N ARG A 340 -33.23 15.77 -3.68
CA ARG A 340 -32.53 15.06 -2.59
C ARG A 340 -32.93 13.58 -2.51
N LYS A 341 -33.05 12.95 -3.68
CA LYS A 341 -33.51 11.56 -3.85
C LYS A 341 -32.72 10.85 -4.93
N GLY A 342 -32.79 9.53 -4.91
CA GLY A 342 -32.13 8.64 -5.85
C GLY A 342 -31.04 7.80 -5.18
N LYS A 343 -30.44 6.95 -5.98
CA LYS A 343 -29.50 5.92 -5.61
C LYS A 343 -28.11 6.49 -5.37
N VAL A 344 -27.53 6.03 -4.27
CA VAL A 344 -26.17 6.34 -3.83
C VAL A 344 -25.39 5.06 -3.61
N LEU A 345 -24.06 5.15 -3.73
CA LEU A 345 -23.15 4.05 -3.42
C LEU A 345 -22.82 4.05 -1.94
N VAL A 346 -22.84 2.89 -1.31
CA VAL A 346 -22.48 2.72 0.11
C VAL A 346 -21.41 1.66 0.32
N ASN A 347 -20.58 1.87 1.33
CA ASN A 347 -19.76 0.83 1.96
C ASN A 347 -20.54 0.24 3.11
N ARG A 348 -20.35 -1.06 3.39
CA ARG A 348 -21.03 -1.75 4.49
C ARG A 348 -20.01 -2.28 5.48
N CYS A 349 -20.36 -2.23 6.75
CA CYS A 349 -19.59 -2.78 7.84
C CYS A 349 -20.52 -3.61 8.73
N CYS A 350 -20.14 -4.85 9.00
CA CYS A 350 -20.84 -5.72 9.95
C CYS A 350 -20.06 -5.74 11.27
N ILE A 351 -20.78 -5.49 12.36
CA ILE A 351 -20.23 -5.26 13.70
C ILE A 351 -21.09 -6.05 14.70
N ASN A 352 -20.49 -6.60 15.75
CA ASN A 352 -21.29 -7.18 16.82
C ASN A 352 -22.04 -6.07 17.57
N ARG A 353 -23.33 -6.26 17.81
CA ARG A 353 -24.22 -5.27 18.43
C ARG A 353 -23.77 -4.83 19.83
N LYS A 354 -22.97 -5.63 20.53
CA LYS A 354 -22.40 -5.23 21.83
C LYS A 354 -21.50 -3.98 21.76
N TYR A 355 -21.05 -3.60 20.56
CA TYR A 355 -20.23 -2.41 20.30
C TYR A 355 -21.04 -1.22 19.75
N GLU A 356 -22.36 -1.23 19.89
CA GLU A 356 -23.25 -0.22 19.30
C GLU A 356 -22.93 1.19 19.82
N ASP A 357 -22.64 1.34 21.11
CA ASP A 357 -22.27 2.63 21.71
C ASP A 357 -20.98 3.20 21.09
N GLU A 358 -19.96 2.37 20.90
CA GLU A 358 -18.72 2.79 20.26
C GLU A 358 -18.91 3.14 18.77
N VAL A 359 -19.88 2.50 18.10
CA VAL A 359 -20.29 2.85 16.73
C VAL A 359 -20.91 4.24 16.68
N LEU A 360 -21.82 4.55 17.61
CA LEU A 360 -22.44 5.86 17.72
C LEU A 360 -21.40 6.94 18.05
N GLU A 361 -20.48 6.68 18.97
CA GLU A 361 -19.36 7.61 19.25
C GLU A 361 -18.48 7.86 18.03
N ALA A 362 -18.13 6.81 17.27
CA ALA A 362 -17.32 6.94 16.07
C ALA A 362 -18.04 7.75 14.98
N LEU A 363 -19.36 7.56 14.84
CA LEU A 363 -20.22 8.33 13.95
C LEU A 363 -20.28 9.81 14.32
N ASP A 364 -20.62 10.10 15.57
CA ASP A 364 -20.71 11.47 16.11
C ASP A 364 -19.40 12.22 15.90
N ARG A 365 -18.29 11.56 16.23
CA ARG A 365 -16.96 12.10 16.04
C ARG A 365 -16.68 12.44 14.58
N CYS A 366 -16.90 11.50 13.66
CA CYS A 366 -16.69 11.73 12.24
C CYS A 366 -17.59 12.86 11.70
N TYR A 367 -18.82 12.95 12.20
CA TYR A 367 -19.80 13.95 11.81
C TYR A 367 -19.39 15.36 12.25
N LYS A 368 -19.00 15.50 13.53
CA LYS A 368 -18.48 16.76 14.12
C LYS A 368 -17.21 17.22 13.44
N MET A 369 -16.30 16.30 13.13
CA MET A 369 -15.08 16.60 12.38
C MET A 369 -15.33 16.92 10.90
N GLY A 370 -16.49 16.57 10.36
CA GLY A 370 -16.83 16.78 8.94
C GLY A 370 -16.05 15.87 7.98
N ILE A 371 -15.63 14.68 8.43
CA ILE A 371 -14.83 13.71 7.63
C ILE A 371 -15.69 12.59 7.02
N MET A 372 -17.01 12.76 7.05
CA MET A 372 -17.99 11.90 6.37
C MET A 372 -18.34 12.45 4.99
N VAL A 373 -18.70 11.56 4.06
CA VAL A 373 -19.10 11.97 2.70
C VAL A 373 -20.41 12.75 2.72
N SER A 374 -21.38 12.27 3.49
CA SER A 374 -22.70 12.86 3.71
C SER A 374 -23.03 12.87 5.20
N ASP A 375 -24.14 13.53 5.53
CA ASP A 375 -24.80 13.55 6.83
C ASP A 375 -25.70 12.34 7.11
N ARG A 376 -25.91 11.43 6.14
CA ARG A 376 -26.73 10.22 6.30
C ARG A 376 -25.94 8.92 6.31
N VAL A 377 -26.44 7.94 7.04
CA VAL A 377 -25.91 6.57 7.15
C VAL A 377 -27.03 5.53 7.18
N GLY A 378 -26.72 4.28 6.83
CA GLY A 378 -27.61 3.16 7.07
C GLY A 378 -27.24 2.51 8.40
N PHE A 379 -28.25 2.17 9.19
CA PHE A 379 -28.07 1.58 10.52
C PHE A 379 -29.14 0.50 10.71
N GLU A 380 -28.76 -0.77 10.59
CA GLU A 380 -29.70 -1.88 10.58
C GLU A 380 -29.29 -2.95 11.59
N HIS A 381 -30.19 -3.30 12.51
CA HIS A 381 -30.00 -4.42 13.44
C HIS A 381 -30.46 -5.74 12.82
N ARG A 382 -29.56 -6.73 12.79
CA ARG A 382 -29.85 -8.11 12.37
C ARG A 382 -29.39 -9.09 13.45
N GLY A 383 -30.30 -9.46 14.34
CA GLY A 383 -29.99 -10.35 15.46
C GLY A 383 -28.93 -9.74 16.39
N ASP A 384 -27.80 -10.40 16.51
CA ASP A 384 -26.64 -9.97 17.30
C ASP A 384 -25.65 -9.07 16.52
N ARG A 385 -25.98 -8.76 15.26
CA ARG A 385 -25.14 -7.94 14.37
C ARG A 385 -25.79 -6.59 14.10
N LEU A 386 -24.96 -5.57 14.01
CA LEU A 386 -25.27 -4.24 13.49
C LEU A 386 -24.63 -4.10 12.12
N ILE A 387 -25.43 -3.76 11.11
CA ILE A 387 -24.96 -3.43 9.77
C ILE A 387 -25.00 -1.92 9.61
N MET A 388 -23.81 -1.32 9.55
CA MET A 388 -23.64 0.10 9.30
C MET A 388 -23.28 0.33 7.83
N SER A 389 -23.97 1.26 7.17
CA SER A 389 -23.70 1.66 5.78
C SER A 389 -23.31 3.13 5.71
N THR A 390 -22.21 3.45 5.03
CA THR A 390 -21.75 4.83 4.83
C THR A 390 -21.63 5.17 3.36
N ILE A 391 -22.00 6.39 2.96
CA ILE A 391 -21.91 6.81 1.55
C ILE A 391 -20.45 6.79 1.09
N CYS A 392 -20.21 6.19 -0.07
CA CYS A 392 -18.91 6.15 -0.72
C CYS A 392 -18.65 7.46 -1.49
N SER A 393 -17.40 7.92 -1.52
CA SER A 393 -17.00 9.12 -2.27
C SER A 393 -17.24 8.99 -3.77
N SER A 394 -17.32 7.78 -4.32
CA SER A 394 -17.72 7.52 -5.71
C SER A 394 -19.15 7.97 -6.03
N THR A 395 -20.01 8.18 -5.01
CA THR A 395 -21.32 8.82 -5.22
C THR A 395 -21.16 10.25 -5.73
N VAL A 396 -20.19 10.99 -5.18
CA VAL A 396 -19.86 12.36 -5.62
C VAL A 396 -19.34 12.32 -7.06
N ASP A 397 -18.53 11.32 -7.41
CA ASP A 397 -18.02 11.13 -8.77
C ASP A 397 -19.19 10.93 -9.77
N GLY A 398 -20.18 10.10 -9.44
CA GLY A 398 -21.38 9.90 -10.25
C GLY A 398 -22.22 11.18 -10.42
N ILE A 399 -22.42 11.95 -9.34
CA ILE A 399 -23.14 13.24 -9.39
C ILE A 399 -22.43 14.22 -10.32
N LEU A 400 -21.10 14.37 -10.21
CA LEU A 400 -20.32 15.28 -11.04
C LEU A 400 -20.34 14.87 -12.52
N ILE A 401 -20.24 13.57 -12.81
CA ILE A 401 -20.32 13.04 -14.18
C ILE A 401 -21.69 13.33 -14.81
N LYS A 402 -22.79 13.18 -14.06
CA LYS A 402 -24.16 13.51 -14.53
C LYS A 402 -24.30 15.00 -14.90
N HIS A 403 -23.52 15.87 -14.27
CA HIS A 403 -23.43 17.29 -14.60
C HIS A 403 -22.37 17.59 -15.67
N GLY A 404 -21.84 16.59 -16.37
CA GLY A 404 -20.91 16.76 -17.49
C GLY A 404 -19.48 17.12 -17.09
N ILE A 405 -19.07 16.83 -15.86
CA ILE A 405 -17.67 16.99 -15.43
C ILE A 405 -16.98 15.63 -15.54
N PRO A 406 -15.96 15.48 -16.40
CA PRO A 406 -15.21 14.24 -16.48
C PRO A 406 -14.29 14.11 -15.27
N VAL A 407 -14.60 13.13 -14.42
CA VAL A 407 -13.88 12.82 -13.19
C VAL A 407 -13.04 11.57 -13.38
N ILE A 408 -11.77 11.63 -12.97
CA ILE A 408 -10.84 10.51 -12.96
C ILE A 408 -10.48 10.19 -11.49
N PRO A 409 -11.01 9.10 -10.91
CA PRO A 409 -10.47 8.56 -9.67
C PRO A 409 -9.00 8.19 -9.84
N TYR A 410 -8.12 8.82 -9.07
CA TYR A 410 -6.68 8.67 -9.23
C TYR A 410 -6.07 7.73 -8.19
N CYS A 411 -6.18 8.08 -6.90
CA CYS A 411 -5.64 7.26 -5.81
C CYS A 411 -6.45 7.37 -4.53
N GLY A 412 -6.32 6.35 -3.67
CA GLY A 412 -6.82 6.33 -2.31
C GLY A 412 -5.66 6.18 -1.33
N GLY A 413 -5.78 6.75 -0.14
CA GLY A 413 -4.65 6.82 0.79
C GLY A 413 -4.99 7.39 2.15
N ILE A 414 -3.92 7.72 2.88
CA ILE A 414 -3.96 8.32 4.21
C ILE A 414 -3.60 9.80 4.10
N LEU A 415 -4.51 10.67 4.51
CA LEU A 415 -4.34 12.12 4.59
C LEU A 415 -4.02 12.54 6.02
N GLU A 416 -2.89 13.20 6.23
CA GLU A 416 -2.51 13.85 7.50
C GLU A 416 -3.12 15.27 7.52
N LEU A 417 -4.21 15.46 8.27
CA LEU A 417 -5.02 16.68 8.30
C LEU A 417 -4.21 17.90 8.76
N SER A 418 -3.38 17.74 9.80
CA SER A 418 -2.59 18.82 10.39
C SER A 418 -1.57 19.43 9.41
N LYS A 419 -1.18 18.69 8.37
CA LYS A 419 -0.17 19.10 7.38
C LYS A 419 -0.69 19.20 5.97
N ASP A 420 -1.97 18.89 5.76
CA ASP A 420 -2.58 18.97 4.43
C ASP A 420 -1.82 18.13 3.39
N ARG A 421 -1.39 16.91 3.75
CA ARG A 421 -0.59 16.04 2.86
C ARG A 421 -0.99 14.57 2.97
N PHE A 422 -0.94 13.87 1.84
CA PHE A 422 -1.00 12.41 1.86
C PHE A 422 0.33 11.82 2.31
N ILE A 423 0.28 10.79 3.16
CA ILE A 423 1.47 10.09 3.68
C ILE A 423 1.62 8.68 3.11
N GLU A 424 0.54 8.08 2.62
CA GLU A 424 0.52 6.81 1.88
C GLU A 424 -0.57 6.87 0.81
N ILE A 425 -0.31 6.34 -0.40
CA ILE A 425 -1.29 6.23 -1.47
C ILE A 425 -1.10 4.94 -2.29
N ILE A 426 -2.21 4.42 -2.79
CA ILE A 426 -2.26 3.39 -3.82
C ILE A 426 -3.16 3.90 -4.95
N SER A 427 -2.69 3.80 -6.19
CA SER A 427 -3.46 4.22 -7.36
C SER A 427 -4.57 3.22 -7.66
N TYR A 428 -5.79 3.68 -7.97
CA TYR A 428 -6.94 2.80 -8.15
C TYR A 428 -6.82 1.90 -9.40
N ASP A 429 -6.05 2.31 -10.41
CA ASP A 429 -5.74 1.52 -11.60
C ASP A 429 -4.74 0.40 -11.31
N GLY A 430 -3.92 0.56 -10.27
CA GLY A 430 -2.85 -0.35 -9.89
C GLY A 430 -3.20 -1.33 -8.76
N THR A 431 -4.47 -1.46 -8.35
CA THR A 431 -4.87 -2.39 -7.27
C THR A 431 -6.19 -3.06 -7.60
N SER A 432 -6.40 -4.29 -7.12
CA SER A 432 -7.69 -4.99 -7.17
C SER A 432 -8.52 -4.88 -5.88
N LEU A 433 -7.89 -4.41 -4.79
CA LEU A 433 -8.52 -4.13 -3.49
C LEU A 433 -8.55 -2.64 -3.21
N ASP A 434 -9.63 -2.19 -2.57
CA ASP A 434 -9.82 -0.79 -2.23
C ASP A 434 -8.66 -0.28 -1.36
N PRO A 435 -7.92 0.76 -1.78
CA PRO A 435 -6.86 1.36 -0.96
C PRO A 435 -7.30 1.72 0.46
N HIS A 436 -8.55 2.15 0.65
CA HIS A 436 -9.08 2.46 1.97
C HIS A 436 -9.28 1.20 2.81
N GLU A 437 -9.60 0.06 2.19
CA GLU A 437 -9.58 -1.25 2.86
C GLU A 437 -8.15 -1.67 3.22
N ILE A 438 -7.14 -1.26 2.45
CA ILE A 438 -5.70 -1.47 2.71
C ILE A 438 -5.11 -0.47 3.73
N PHE A 439 -5.71 0.72 3.93
CA PHE A 439 -5.24 1.71 4.93
C PHE A 439 -6.08 1.96 6.21
N LEU A 440 -7.36 1.60 6.30
CA LEU A 440 -8.16 1.36 7.54
C LEU A 440 -7.40 1.14 8.88
N ASN A 441 -6.42 0.23 8.99
CA ASN A 441 -5.71 -0.05 10.27
C ASN A 441 -4.56 0.94 10.56
N ARG A 442 -4.25 1.84 9.63
CA ARG A 442 -3.11 2.77 9.69
C ARG A 442 -3.55 4.22 9.92
N VAL A 443 -4.82 4.43 10.27
CA VAL A 443 -5.38 5.75 10.56
C VAL A 443 -5.97 5.78 11.97
N ASP A 444 -5.82 6.91 12.63
CA ASP A 444 -6.39 7.18 13.96
C ASP A 444 -7.79 7.82 13.90
N GLY A 445 -8.14 8.41 12.75
CA GLY A 445 -9.36 9.19 12.58
C GLY A 445 -9.34 10.52 13.34
N GLU A 446 -8.16 10.98 13.76
CA GLU A 446 -7.94 12.27 14.43
C GLU A 446 -7.01 13.15 13.60
N ASN A 447 -5.76 12.72 13.45
CA ASN A 447 -4.73 13.41 12.69
C ASN A 447 -4.61 12.83 11.28
N THR A 448 -4.96 11.56 11.13
CA THR A 448 -4.86 10.79 9.90
C THR A 448 -6.22 10.21 9.53
N VAL A 449 -6.64 10.41 8.29
CA VAL A 449 -7.94 9.96 7.79
C VAL A 449 -7.79 9.29 6.43
N LEU A 450 -8.73 8.42 6.09
CA LEU A 450 -8.85 7.88 4.74
C LEU A 450 -9.40 8.94 3.81
N SER A 451 -8.73 9.09 2.67
CA SER A 451 -9.09 10.09 1.68
C SER A 451 -8.66 9.66 0.29
N GLY A 452 -9.26 10.22 -0.74
CA GLY A 452 -8.95 9.88 -2.14
C GLY A 452 -8.85 11.12 -3.01
N VAL A 453 -7.90 11.09 -3.95
CA VAL A 453 -7.69 12.15 -4.93
C VAL A 453 -8.39 11.79 -6.22
N ARG A 454 -9.11 12.78 -6.76
CA ARG A 454 -9.67 12.77 -8.11
C ARG A 454 -9.01 13.87 -8.93
N LYS A 455 -9.01 13.67 -10.25
CA LYS A 455 -8.51 14.64 -11.22
C LYS A 455 -9.62 14.96 -12.22
N ALA A 456 -9.67 16.22 -12.63
CA ALA A 456 -10.59 16.69 -13.67
C ALA A 456 -9.93 17.79 -14.52
N PRO A 457 -10.38 18.03 -15.77
CA PRO A 457 -9.88 19.10 -16.61
C PRO A 457 -10.10 20.47 -15.97
N MET A 458 -9.10 21.35 -16.02
CA MET A 458 -9.13 22.66 -15.36
C MET A 458 -10.34 23.53 -15.76
N VAL A 459 -10.84 23.37 -16.99
CA VAL A 459 -12.03 24.09 -17.49
C VAL A 459 -13.32 23.74 -16.73
N GLY A 460 -13.38 22.56 -16.11
CA GLY A 460 -14.53 22.12 -15.32
C GLY A 460 -14.50 22.57 -13.85
N ARG A 461 -13.44 23.27 -13.41
CA ARG A 461 -13.20 23.58 -12.01
C ARG A 461 -14.27 24.47 -11.39
N GLU A 462 -14.65 25.56 -12.05
CA GLU A 462 -15.67 26.48 -11.52
C GLU A 462 -17.03 25.80 -11.42
N LYS A 463 -17.43 25.06 -12.46
CA LYS A 463 -18.65 24.25 -12.46
C LYS A 463 -18.66 23.22 -11.32
N LEU A 464 -17.52 22.57 -11.04
CA LEU A 464 -17.39 21.65 -9.90
C LEU A 464 -17.68 22.39 -8.58
N ILE A 465 -17.04 23.55 -8.37
CA ILE A 465 -17.20 24.33 -7.14
C ILE A 465 -18.67 24.75 -6.95
N GLU A 466 -19.36 25.14 -8.02
CA GLU A 466 -20.79 25.45 -8.00
C GLU A 466 -21.62 24.24 -7.57
N ILE A 467 -21.48 23.10 -8.26
CA ILE A 467 -22.24 21.88 -7.95
C ILE A 467 -22.01 21.44 -6.50
N VAL A 468 -20.78 21.53 -6.01
CA VAL A 468 -20.43 21.12 -4.65
C VAL A 468 -21.07 22.03 -3.60
N LYS A 469 -21.15 23.34 -3.88
CA LYS A 469 -21.91 24.29 -3.03
C LYS A 469 -23.40 23.93 -2.99
N TYR A 470 -23.99 23.58 -4.13
CA TYR A 470 -25.40 23.18 -4.19
C TYR A 470 -25.66 21.82 -3.52
N LEU A 471 -24.75 20.86 -3.68
CA LEU A 471 -24.81 19.56 -3.02
C LEU A 471 -24.75 19.68 -1.50
N ASN A 472 -23.97 20.64 -0.99
CA ASN A 472 -23.82 20.93 0.44
C ASN A 472 -23.43 19.70 1.29
N TRP A 473 -22.61 18.82 0.71
CA TRP A 473 -22.04 17.67 1.41
C TRP A 473 -20.61 17.98 1.84
N LYS A 474 -20.22 17.53 3.05
CA LYS A 474 -18.86 17.73 3.60
C LYS A 474 -17.82 16.81 2.96
N GLY A 475 -18.23 15.90 2.08
CA GLY A 475 -17.37 14.88 1.50
C GLY A 475 -16.20 15.38 0.65
N ILE A 476 -16.24 16.62 0.15
CA ILE A 476 -15.10 17.23 -0.55
C ILE A 476 -14.33 18.12 0.41
N TYR A 477 -13.10 17.71 0.69
CA TYR A 477 -12.20 18.40 1.60
C TYR A 477 -11.56 19.64 0.94
N LYS A 478 -11.05 19.48 -0.28
CA LYS A 478 -10.23 20.51 -0.94
C LYS A 478 -10.29 20.40 -2.45
N VAL A 479 -10.38 21.56 -3.12
CA VAL A 479 -10.25 21.68 -4.58
C VAL A 479 -8.96 22.42 -4.88
N GLY A 480 -8.01 21.72 -5.50
CA GLY A 480 -6.70 22.23 -5.86
C GLY A 480 -6.75 23.34 -6.92
N LYS A 481 -5.63 24.05 -7.06
CA LYS A 481 -5.43 24.99 -8.17
C LYS A 481 -5.11 24.20 -9.45
N PRO A 482 -5.49 24.69 -10.63
CA PRO A 482 -5.06 24.10 -11.90
C PRO A 482 -3.54 23.97 -11.98
N ASN A 483 -3.04 22.87 -12.55
CA ASN A 483 -1.61 22.59 -12.78
C ASN A 483 -0.74 22.54 -11.51
N ASN A 484 -1.35 22.42 -10.34
CA ASN A 484 -0.64 22.36 -9.06
C ASN A 484 -0.98 21.06 -8.35
N ASP A 485 -0.01 20.58 -7.57
CA ASP A 485 -0.20 19.44 -6.68
C ASP A 485 -1.33 19.72 -5.67
N VAL A 486 -2.03 18.67 -5.28
CA VAL A 486 -3.07 18.74 -4.23
C VAL A 486 -2.66 17.83 -3.07
N CYS A 487 -2.38 18.43 -1.92
CA CYS A 487 -1.91 17.73 -0.71
C CYS A 487 -0.74 16.76 -0.96
N GLY A 488 0.26 17.21 -1.72
CA GLY A 488 1.46 16.43 -2.04
C GLY A 488 1.27 15.41 -3.18
N VAL A 489 0.08 15.33 -3.79
CA VAL A 489 -0.20 14.46 -4.94
C VAL A 489 -0.12 15.25 -6.24
N LYS A 490 0.74 14.78 -7.16
CA LYS A 490 0.98 15.41 -8.47
C LYS A 490 -0.24 15.41 -9.37
N VAL A 491 -0.50 16.57 -9.98
CA VAL A 491 -1.56 16.79 -10.95
C VAL A 491 -0.95 17.24 -12.27
N GLU A 492 -1.38 16.62 -13.36
CA GLU A 492 -0.88 16.89 -14.71
C GLU A 492 -1.25 18.29 -15.20
N LYS A 493 -0.54 18.77 -16.23
CA LYS A 493 -0.92 19.99 -16.93
C LYS A 493 -2.34 19.88 -17.50
N ASN A 494 -3.04 21.01 -17.56
CA ASN A 494 -4.44 21.17 -17.94
C ASN A 494 -5.45 20.47 -17.03
N MET A 495 -5.02 19.97 -15.87
CA MET A 495 -5.88 19.31 -14.88
C MET A 495 -5.88 20.09 -13.57
N PHE A 496 -6.88 19.82 -12.73
CA PHE A 496 -6.85 20.14 -11.31
C PHE A 496 -7.19 18.87 -10.52
N GLY A 497 -6.66 18.78 -9.30
CA GLY A 497 -7.00 17.71 -8.36
C GLY A 497 -7.99 18.18 -7.32
N TYR A 498 -8.84 17.29 -6.82
CA TYR A 498 -9.64 17.52 -5.62
C TYR A 498 -9.66 16.29 -4.71
N ILE A 499 -9.92 16.53 -3.44
CA ILE A 499 -9.82 15.53 -2.38
C ILE A 499 -11.21 15.25 -1.83
N CYS A 500 -11.56 13.96 -1.78
CA CYS A 500 -12.76 13.49 -1.09
C CYS A 500 -12.39 12.63 0.10
N PHE A 501 -13.05 12.85 1.23
CA PHE A 501 -12.94 11.95 2.37
C PHE A 501 -13.45 10.55 2.03
N GLY A 502 -12.83 9.54 2.64
CA GLY A 502 -13.24 8.15 2.53
C GLY A 502 -14.51 7.88 3.33
N GLY A 503 -15.48 7.20 2.73
CA GLY A 503 -16.70 6.78 3.44
C GLY A 503 -16.43 5.80 4.59
N MET A 504 -15.25 5.19 4.65
CA MET A 504 -14.86 4.21 5.66
C MET A 504 -14.18 4.80 6.89
N ASN A 505 -14.08 6.14 7.01
CA ASN A 505 -13.49 6.80 8.19
C ASN A 505 -14.13 6.37 9.52
N PRO A 506 -15.46 6.22 9.67
CA PRO A 506 -16.05 5.71 10.90
C PRO A 506 -15.56 4.30 11.25
N PHE A 507 -15.45 3.42 10.24
CA PHE A 507 -14.96 2.05 10.43
C PHE A 507 -13.49 2.01 10.84
N ALA A 508 -12.71 2.98 10.37
CA ALA A 508 -11.30 3.11 10.72
C ALA A 508 -11.10 3.48 12.19
N ILE A 509 -11.94 4.39 12.72
CA ILE A 509 -11.95 4.77 14.15
C ILE A 509 -12.31 3.57 15.04
N LEU A 510 -13.30 2.78 14.65
CA LEU A 510 -13.65 1.57 15.39
C LEU A 510 -12.47 0.60 15.45
N LYS A 511 -11.81 0.42 14.32
CA LYS A 511 -10.67 -0.50 14.22
C LYS A 511 -9.45 0.00 15.00
N SER A 512 -9.19 1.31 15.03
CA SER A 512 -8.10 1.89 15.83
C SER A 512 -8.32 1.71 17.34
N ARG A 513 -9.58 1.56 17.78
CA ARG A 513 -9.97 1.21 19.16
C ARG A 513 -9.97 -0.30 19.44
N GLY A 514 -9.53 -1.14 18.50
CA GLY A 514 -9.49 -2.59 18.66
C GLY A 514 -10.84 -3.28 18.48
N ILE A 515 -11.86 -2.60 17.93
CA ILE A 515 -13.17 -3.19 17.69
C ILE A 515 -13.12 -4.04 16.41
N PRO A 516 -13.52 -5.32 16.45
CA PRO A 516 -13.60 -6.16 15.27
C PRO A 516 -14.68 -5.64 14.31
N VAL A 517 -14.28 -5.36 13.07
CA VAL A 517 -15.16 -4.89 12.00
C VAL A 517 -14.96 -5.70 10.72
N GLU A 518 -16.05 -6.19 10.15
CA GLU A 518 -16.08 -6.88 8.85
C GLU A 518 -16.52 -5.89 7.78
N VAL A 519 -15.56 -5.34 7.03
CA VAL A 519 -15.80 -4.30 6.03
C VAL A 519 -15.96 -4.90 4.65
N SER A 520 -16.99 -4.44 3.94
CA SER A 520 -17.24 -4.72 2.54
C SER A 520 -17.31 -3.40 1.77
N ALA A 521 -16.22 -3.05 1.08
CA ALA A 521 -16.09 -1.82 0.31
C ALA A 521 -16.81 -1.93 -1.05
N LEU A 522 -17.30 -0.79 -1.56
CA LEU A 522 -17.99 -0.67 -2.86
C LEU A 522 -19.22 -1.60 -3.02
N HIS A 523 -19.90 -1.97 -1.92
CA HIS A 523 -20.77 -3.14 -1.88
C HIS A 523 -22.28 -2.88 -1.83
N GLY A 524 -22.75 -1.67 -2.12
CA GLY A 524 -24.19 -1.42 -2.17
C GLY A 524 -24.60 -0.24 -3.02
N VAL A 525 -25.75 -0.39 -3.67
CA VAL A 525 -26.55 0.71 -4.18
C VAL A 525 -27.82 0.74 -3.33
N VAL A 526 -28.11 1.88 -2.73
CA VAL A 526 -29.30 2.07 -1.87
C VAL A 526 -29.96 3.40 -2.21
N GLU A 527 -31.25 3.51 -1.94
CA GLU A 527 -31.94 4.79 -2.07
C GLU A 527 -31.48 5.74 -0.96
N TYR A 528 -31.15 6.99 -1.30
CA TYR A 528 -30.69 7.97 -0.31
C TYR A 528 -31.72 8.20 0.81
N SER A 529 -33.01 8.04 0.51
CA SER A 529 -34.10 8.14 1.47
C SER A 529 -34.16 7.01 2.50
N GLU A 530 -33.52 5.86 2.23
CA GLU A 530 -33.43 4.74 3.18
C GLU A 530 -32.32 4.96 4.23
N LEU A 531 -31.44 5.93 4.01
CA LEU A 531 -30.41 6.32 4.97
C LEU A 531 -31.02 7.29 5.99
N ILE A 532 -30.58 7.22 7.23
CA ILE A 532 -31.00 8.10 8.32
C ILE A 532 -29.96 9.19 8.57
N PRO A 533 -30.36 10.43 8.88
CA PRO A 533 -29.43 11.48 9.32
C PRO A 533 -28.65 11.03 10.55
N VAL A 534 -27.36 11.32 10.59
CA VAL A 534 -26.48 10.95 11.71
C VAL A 534 -26.95 11.61 13.01
N GLU A 535 -27.47 12.84 12.94
CA GLU A 535 -28.02 13.59 14.09
C GLU A 535 -29.22 12.90 14.75
N GLU A 536 -29.92 12.00 14.05
CA GLU A 536 -31.01 11.21 14.65
C GLU A 536 -30.49 10.02 15.48
N LEU A 537 -29.20 9.70 15.35
CA LEU A 537 -28.54 8.60 16.04
C LEU A 537 -27.67 9.03 17.23
N VAL A 538 -27.17 10.27 17.24
CA VAL A 538 -26.10 10.73 18.17
C VAL A 538 -26.42 12.00 18.95
#